data_AF-A0A8C9ISJ9-F1
#
_entry.id   AF-A0A8C9ISJ9-F1
#
_cell.length_a   1.000
_cell.length_b   1.000
_cell.length_c   1.000
_cell.angle_alpha   90.00
_cell.angle_beta   90.00
_cell.angle_gamma   90.00
#
_symmetry.space_group_name_H-M   'P 1'
#
loop_
_entity.id
_entity.type
_entity.pdbx_description
1 polymer ?
#
loop_
_entity_poly.entity_id
_entity_poly.type
_entity_poly.pdbx_seq_one_letter_code
_entity_poly.pdbx_strand_id
1 'polypeptide(L)'
;MRFMAGPAGSQNLGPMCFHSSLQALYTVLLIVLVMMSLAFGKFVPVNWEPPHPLPFPKYLRCYRCLLETKELGCLLGSDICLTPAGSSCITLHIKNSSNSDVMVSDCRRKEQMSDCSNTRISPVSGFWIFSQCCFLDFCNDPQNRGHYIS
;
A
#
# COMPACT_ATOMS: atom_id res chain seq x y z
N MET A 1 11.95 9.17 -92.28
CA MET A 1 11.92 7.69 -92.28
C MET A 1 12.83 7.19 -91.17
N ARG A 2 12.46 6.05 -90.59
CA ARG A 2 13.03 5.49 -89.35
C ARG A 2 14.54 5.19 -89.49
N PHE A 3 15.32 5.82 -88.61
CA PHE A 3 16.32 5.24 -87.69
C PHE A 3 16.22 3.71 -87.51
N MET A 4 17.24 2.89 -87.26
CA MET A 4 18.55 2.99 -86.60
C MET A 4 19.24 1.62 -86.88
N ALA A 5 20.54 1.51 -87.12
CA ALA A 5 21.66 1.48 -86.16
C ALA A 5 22.02 0.10 -85.56
N GLY A 6 23.30 0.01 -85.23
CA GLY A 6 23.93 -0.75 -84.14
C GLY A 6 25.20 0.04 -83.75
N PRO A 7 25.83 -0.15 -82.56
CA PRO A 7 26.24 -1.47 -82.05
C PRO A 7 26.36 -1.67 -80.50
N ALA A 8 26.73 -2.91 -80.12
CA ALA A 8 27.56 -3.44 -79.01
C ALA A 8 27.33 -3.17 -77.48
N GLY A 9 27.36 -4.28 -76.71
CA GLY A 9 27.78 -4.39 -75.30
C GLY A 9 26.70 -4.89 -74.30
N SER A 10 26.93 -5.98 -73.54
CA SER A 10 26.07 -6.34 -72.39
C SER A 10 26.76 -7.21 -71.33
N GLN A 11 26.68 -6.76 -70.07
CA GLN A 11 26.89 -7.50 -68.82
C GLN A 11 25.52 -7.96 -68.26
N ASN A 12 25.44 -9.08 -67.51
CA ASN A 12 24.89 -9.19 -66.14
C ASN A 12 24.37 -10.59 -65.70
N LEU A 13 24.54 -10.86 -64.38
CA LEU A 13 23.77 -11.60 -63.34
C LEU A 13 22.75 -12.70 -63.79
N GLY A 14 22.56 -13.87 -63.18
CA GLY A 14 22.81 -14.46 -61.85
C GLY A 14 21.61 -15.42 -61.52
N PRO A 15 21.75 -16.53 -60.76
CA PRO A 15 20.63 -17.46 -60.51
C PRO A 15 20.14 -17.44 -59.05
N MET A 16 18.84 -17.20 -58.78
CA MET A 16 18.22 -17.45 -57.46
C MET A 16 16.68 -17.33 -57.52
N CYS A 17 15.94 -18.45 -57.57
CA CYS A 17 14.47 -18.39 -57.58
C CYS A 17 13.77 -19.66 -57.01
N PHE A 18 14.15 -20.11 -55.81
CA PHE A 18 13.39 -21.14 -55.06
C PHE A 18 13.22 -20.84 -53.56
N HIS A 19 13.87 -19.80 -53.02
CA HIS A 19 13.81 -19.47 -51.59
C HIS A 19 12.56 -18.67 -51.19
N SER A 20 11.91 -18.00 -52.16
CA SER A 20 10.81 -17.06 -51.90
C SER A 20 9.45 -17.73 -51.66
N SER A 21 9.21 -18.93 -52.21
CA SER A 21 7.91 -19.60 -52.13
C SER A 21 7.66 -20.26 -50.76
N LEU A 22 8.70 -20.89 -50.19
CA LEU A 22 8.62 -21.54 -48.88
C LEU A 22 8.41 -20.51 -47.76
N GLN A 23 9.07 -19.36 -47.88
CA GLN A 23 8.97 -18.26 -46.92
C GLN A 23 7.60 -17.59 -46.96
N ALA A 24 6.99 -17.46 -48.15
CA ALA A 24 5.63 -16.95 -48.30
C ALA A 24 4.57 -17.90 -47.73
N LEU A 25 4.74 -19.22 -47.88
CA LEU A 25 3.83 -20.20 -47.29
C LEU A 25 3.90 -20.19 -45.76
N TYR A 26 5.11 -20.04 -45.21
CA TYR A 26 5.32 -19.98 -43.76
C TYR A 26 4.70 -18.71 -43.14
N THR A 27 4.84 -17.55 -43.79
CA THR A 27 4.20 -16.32 -43.31
C THR A 27 2.68 -16.40 -43.35
N VAL A 28 2.09 -16.99 -44.40
CA VAL A 28 0.64 -17.20 -44.48
C VAL A 28 0.16 -18.13 -43.36
N LEU A 29 0.88 -19.23 -43.09
CA LEU A 29 0.54 -20.14 -42.00
C LEU A 29 0.58 -19.43 -40.64
N LEU A 30 1.60 -18.61 -40.38
CA LEU A 30 1.71 -17.82 -39.16
C LEU A 30 0.55 -16.84 -39.00
N ILE A 31 0.15 -16.16 -40.08
CA ILE A 31 -0.97 -15.22 -40.06
C ILE A 31 -2.27 -15.96 -39.72
N VAL A 32 -2.53 -17.12 -40.34
CA VAL A 32 -3.72 -17.93 -40.04
C VAL A 32 -3.71 -18.38 -38.58
N LEU A 33 -2.56 -18.85 -38.06
CA LEU A 33 -2.43 -19.28 -36.66
C LEU A 33 -2.67 -18.11 -35.67
N VAL A 34 -2.16 -16.92 -35.98
CA VAL A 34 -2.39 -15.71 -35.18
C VAL A 34 -3.87 -15.31 -35.20
N MET A 35 -4.51 -15.33 -36.38
CA MET A 35 -5.94 -15.01 -36.51
C MET A 35 -6.82 -16.03 -35.78
N MET A 36 -6.48 -17.30 -35.83
CA MET A 36 -7.16 -18.34 -35.03
C MET A 36 -6.94 -18.14 -33.54
N SER A 37 -5.74 -17.74 -33.11
CA SER A 37 -5.44 -17.44 -31.70
C SER A 37 -6.20 -16.20 -31.20
N LEU A 38 -6.41 -15.20 -32.07
CA LEU A 38 -7.24 -14.02 -31.79
C LEU A 38 -8.73 -14.36 -31.75
N ALA A 39 -9.21 -15.22 -32.65
CA ALA A 39 -10.62 -15.61 -32.73
C ALA A 39 -11.04 -16.62 -31.64
N PHE A 40 -10.13 -17.52 -31.25
CA PHE A 40 -10.37 -18.58 -30.25
C PHE A 40 -9.66 -18.35 -28.91
N GLY A 41 -8.93 -17.25 -28.77
CA GLY A 41 -8.39 -16.80 -27.50
C GLY A 41 -9.55 -16.64 -26.52
N LYS A 42 -9.70 -17.60 -25.60
CA LYS A 42 -10.65 -17.49 -24.50
C LYS A 42 -10.45 -16.14 -23.84
N PHE A 43 -11.40 -15.23 -24.05
CA PHE A 43 -11.68 -14.21 -23.05
C PHE A 43 -12.10 -14.99 -21.82
N VAL A 44 -11.15 -15.31 -20.95
CA VAL A 44 -11.47 -15.51 -19.55
C VAL A 44 -12.12 -14.19 -19.17
N PRO A 45 -13.42 -14.15 -18.84
CA PRO A 45 -13.95 -12.99 -18.16
C PRO A 45 -13.12 -12.98 -16.88
N VAL A 46 -12.11 -12.11 -16.79
CA VAL A 46 -11.67 -11.74 -15.45
C VAL A 46 -12.92 -11.11 -14.90
N ASN A 47 -13.58 -11.86 -14.03
CA ASN A 47 -14.74 -11.41 -13.31
C ASN A 47 -14.25 -10.19 -12.53
N TRP A 48 -14.40 -9.01 -13.14
CA TRP A 48 -14.06 -7.73 -12.54
C TRP A 48 -15.19 -7.44 -11.56
N GLU A 49 -15.32 -8.31 -10.56
CA GLU A 49 -15.95 -7.92 -9.31
C GLU A 49 -15.10 -6.73 -8.86
N PRO A 50 -15.68 -5.52 -8.72
CA PRO A 50 -14.98 -4.43 -8.04
C PRO A 50 -14.46 -5.04 -6.73
N PRO A 51 -13.18 -4.86 -6.36
CA PRO A 51 -12.75 -5.33 -5.05
C PRO A 51 -13.76 -4.77 -4.06
N HIS A 52 -14.55 -5.66 -3.44
CA HIS A 52 -15.56 -5.26 -2.47
C HIS A 52 -14.85 -4.27 -1.53
N PRO A 53 -15.46 -3.10 -1.22
CA PRO A 53 -14.83 -2.16 -0.32
C PRO A 53 -14.40 -2.96 0.90
N LEU A 54 -13.09 -3.03 1.17
CA LEU A 54 -12.57 -3.72 2.34
C LEU A 54 -13.43 -3.22 3.51
N PRO A 55 -14.06 -4.11 4.29
CA PRO A 55 -14.95 -3.68 5.34
C PRO A 55 -14.16 -2.71 6.22
N PHE A 56 -14.53 -1.43 6.22
CA PHE A 56 -13.89 -0.48 7.11
C PHE A 56 -14.03 -1.07 8.52
N PRO A 57 -12.93 -1.19 9.28
CA PRO A 57 -13.00 -1.78 10.60
C PRO A 57 -14.02 -0.99 11.40
N LYS A 58 -15.10 -1.68 11.81
CA LYS A 58 -16.20 -1.07 12.61
C LYS A 58 -15.68 -0.50 13.92
N TYR A 59 -14.55 -1.02 14.38
CA TYR A 59 -13.89 -0.67 15.62
C TYR A 59 -12.42 -0.37 15.35
N LEU A 60 -11.92 0.68 15.99
CA LEU A 60 -10.50 0.95 16.17
C LEU A 60 -9.98 0.09 17.33
N ARG A 61 -8.87 -0.59 17.10
CA ARG A 61 -8.17 -1.40 18.12
C ARG A 61 -7.01 -0.61 18.67
N CYS A 62 -6.92 -0.47 19.98
CA CYS A 62 -5.83 0.24 20.63
C CYS A 62 -5.16 -0.64 21.68
N TYR A 63 -3.87 -0.44 21.86
CA TYR A 63 -3.13 -1.00 22.96
C TYR A 63 -3.58 -0.33 24.27
N ARG A 64 -3.85 -1.14 25.30
CA ARG A 64 -4.27 -0.68 26.62
C ARG A 64 -3.27 -1.13 27.67
N CYS A 65 -2.72 -0.18 28.41
CA CYS A 65 -1.87 -0.43 29.57
C CYS A 65 -2.02 0.71 30.59
N LEU A 66 -2.34 0.36 31.83
CA LEU A 66 -2.58 1.35 32.90
C LEU A 66 -1.30 1.87 33.56
N LEU A 67 -0.20 1.13 33.47
CA LEU A 67 1.08 1.51 34.07
C LEU A 67 2.22 0.97 33.22
N GLU A 68 2.75 1.83 32.36
CA GLU A 68 3.86 1.49 31.47
C GLU A 68 5.07 2.39 31.75
N THR A 69 6.26 1.79 31.70
CA THR A 69 7.54 2.51 31.72
C THR A 69 8.37 2.11 30.50
N LYS A 70 9.33 2.94 30.10
CA LYS A 70 10.18 2.61 28.94
C LYS A 70 11.08 1.41 29.21
N GLU A 71 11.48 1.22 30.47
CA GLU A 71 12.46 0.23 30.88
C GLU A 71 11.81 -1.14 31.12
N LEU A 72 10.63 -1.17 31.75
CA LEU A 72 9.98 -2.41 32.17
C LEU A 72 8.75 -2.76 31.32
N GLY A 73 8.33 -1.88 30.41
CA GLY A 73 7.09 -2.05 29.67
C GLY A 73 5.87 -1.96 30.57
N CYS A 74 4.82 -2.73 30.24
CA CYS A 74 3.56 -2.70 30.96
C CYS A 74 3.61 -3.55 32.25
N LEU A 75 3.55 -2.89 33.40
CA LEU A 75 3.72 -3.53 34.71
C LEU A 75 2.46 -4.22 35.23
N LEU A 76 1.28 -3.76 34.81
CA LEU A 76 -0.01 -4.28 35.28
C LEU A 76 -0.69 -5.22 34.26
N GLY A 77 0.05 -5.65 33.25
CA GLY A 77 -0.49 -6.40 32.11
C GLY A 77 -1.16 -5.49 31.08
N SER A 78 -0.96 -5.83 29.82
CA SER A 78 -1.55 -5.13 28.67
C SER A 78 -2.79 -5.86 28.16
N ASP A 79 -3.72 -5.12 27.58
CA ASP A 79 -4.91 -5.63 26.90
C ASP A 79 -5.16 -4.86 25.60
N ILE A 80 -6.20 -5.23 24.85
CA ILE A 80 -6.67 -4.56 23.65
C ILE A 80 -8.04 -3.96 23.96
N CYS A 81 -8.17 -2.65 23.81
CA CYS A 81 -9.48 -2.01 23.86
C CYS A 81 -10.01 -1.76 22.45
N LEU A 82 -11.34 -1.83 22.32
CA LEU A 82 -12.07 -1.60 21.08
C LEU A 82 -12.94 -0.35 21.22
N THR A 83 -12.91 0.54 20.24
CA THR A 83 -13.74 1.75 20.24
C THR A 83 -14.34 2.01 18.86
N PRO A 84 -15.56 2.56 18.73
CA PRO A 84 -16.21 2.74 17.42
C PRO A 84 -15.43 3.66 16.48
N ALA A 85 -15.70 3.55 15.17
CA ALA A 85 -15.16 4.47 14.16
C ALA A 85 -15.36 5.95 14.54
N GLY A 86 -14.35 6.79 14.28
CA GLY A 86 -14.32 8.20 14.69
C GLY A 86 -13.82 8.44 16.13
N SER A 87 -13.45 7.38 16.83
CA SER A 87 -12.70 7.42 18.10
C SER A 87 -11.19 7.48 17.85
N SER A 88 -10.39 7.50 18.91
CA SER A 88 -8.92 7.49 18.84
C SER A 88 -8.30 6.54 19.86
N CYS A 89 -7.05 6.18 19.64
CA CYS A 89 -6.18 5.66 20.69
C CYS A 89 -5.52 6.83 21.41
N ILE A 90 -5.31 6.71 22.71
CA ILE A 90 -4.64 7.72 23.53
C ILE A 90 -3.45 7.12 24.28
N THR A 91 -2.40 7.92 24.43
CA THR A 91 -1.29 7.71 25.35
C THR A 91 -1.13 8.96 26.21
N LEU A 92 -1.24 8.81 27.53
CA LEU A 92 -0.94 9.86 28.49
C LEU A 92 0.50 9.69 28.95
N HIS A 93 1.30 10.73 28.81
CA HIS A 93 2.66 10.83 29.33
C HIS A 93 2.65 11.60 30.63
N ILE A 94 3.01 10.95 31.72
CA ILE A 94 3.10 11.53 33.06
C ILE A 94 4.59 11.74 33.35
N LYS A 95 5.01 13.00 33.32
CA LYS A 95 6.43 13.38 33.47
C LYS A 95 6.65 14.20 34.73
N ASN A 96 7.77 13.97 35.40
CA ASN A 96 8.26 14.83 36.49
C ASN A 96 9.44 15.71 36.05
N SER A 97 9.97 16.52 36.97
CA SER A 97 11.16 17.37 36.72
C SER A 97 12.42 16.60 36.36
N SER A 98 12.56 15.34 36.78
CA SER A 98 13.66 14.44 36.44
C SER A 98 13.40 13.61 35.16
N ASN A 99 12.40 13.98 34.35
CA ASN A 99 12.03 13.33 33.10
C ASN A 99 11.69 11.83 33.22
N SER A 100 11.34 11.35 34.43
CA SER A 100 10.76 10.02 34.58
C SER A 100 9.40 9.99 33.86
N ASP A 101 9.24 9.09 32.90
CA ASP A 101 8.06 9.02 32.01
C ASP A 101 7.26 7.76 32.32
N VAL A 102 6.12 7.94 32.98
CA VAL A 102 5.12 6.89 33.16
C VAL A 102 4.04 7.10 32.11
N MET A 103 3.72 6.05 31.38
CA MET A 103 2.76 6.09 30.28
C MET A 103 1.48 5.32 30.64
N VAL A 104 0.36 5.86 30.19
CA VAL A 104 -0.96 5.19 30.25
C VAL A 104 -1.53 5.15 28.85
N SER A 105 -1.80 3.97 28.31
CA SER A 105 -2.40 3.79 26.99
C SER A 105 -3.81 3.24 27.11
N ASP A 106 -4.75 3.78 26.34
CA ASP A 106 -6.14 3.32 26.33
C ASP A 106 -6.85 3.78 25.04
N CYS A 107 -8.15 3.48 24.95
CA CYS A 107 -9.05 3.98 23.93
C CYS A 107 -9.66 5.32 24.37
N ARG A 108 -9.90 6.21 23.41
CA ARG A 108 -10.66 7.45 23.61
C ARG A 108 -11.87 7.49 22.71
N ARG A 109 -13.05 7.50 23.33
CA ARG A 109 -14.32 7.66 22.62
C ARG A 109 -14.42 9.03 21.96
N LYS A 110 -15.20 9.11 20.88
CA LYS A 110 -15.43 10.33 20.12
C LYS A 110 -15.90 11.51 20.98
N GLU A 111 -16.75 11.26 21.97
CA GLU A 111 -17.29 12.30 22.87
C GLU A 111 -16.21 12.88 23.80
N GLN A 112 -15.09 12.18 23.98
CA GLN A 112 -13.98 12.54 24.88
C GLN A 112 -12.73 12.97 24.09
N MET A 113 -12.90 13.37 22.82
CA MET A 113 -11.80 13.75 21.94
C MET A 113 -11.12 15.06 22.37
N SER A 114 -11.79 15.90 23.17
CA SER A 114 -11.20 17.11 23.76
C SER A 114 -9.99 16.82 24.67
N ASP A 115 -9.86 15.57 25.14
CA ASP A 115 -8.69 15.13 25.90
C ASP A 115 -7.45 14.93 25.04
N CYS A 116 -7.58 14.89 23.71
CA CYS A 116 -6.45 14.79 22.79
C CYS A 116 -5.79 16.15 22.47
N SER A 117 -6.44 17.25 22.84
CA SER A 117 -6.02 18.60 22.46
C SER A 117 -5.29 19.36 23.58
N ASN A 118 -5.15 18.77 24.77
CA ASN A 118 -4.76 19.53 25.97
C ASN A 118 -3.68 18.82 26.80
N THR A 119 -2.54 19.49 26.98
CA THR A 119 -1.65 19.23 28.11
C THR A 119 -2.37 19.66 29.39
N ARG A 120 -2.50 18.77 30.37
CA ARG A 120 -3.12 19.06 31.66
C ARG A 120 -2.06 19.11 32.75
N ILE A 121 -2.21 20.05 33.68
CA ILE A 121 -1.41 20.06 34.91
C ILE A 121 -1.82 18.82 35.72
N SER A 122 -0.84 18.06 36.21
CA SER A 122 -1.13 16.90 37.05
C SER A 122 -1.77 17.34 38.37
N PRO A 123 -2.76 16.60 38.90
CA PRO A 123 -3.22 16.82 40.27
C PRO A 123 -2.13 16.54 41.32
N VAL A 124 -1.05 15.86 40.93
CA VAL A 124 0.12 15.61 41.78
C VAL A 124 1.18 16.67 41.52
N SER A 125 1.59 17.39 42.58
CA SER A 125 2.60 18.45 42.50
C SER A 125 3.92 17.93 41.92
N GLY A 126 4.53 18.69 41.01
CA GLY A 126 5.79 18.35 40.35
C GLY A 126 5.65 17.42 39.14
N PHE A 127 4.43 17.09 38.72
CA PHE A 127 4.14 16.28 37.54
C PHE A 127 3.33 17.05 36.48
N TRP A 128 3.50 16.65 35.22
CA TRP A 128 2.81 17.19 34.05
C TRP A 128 2.22 16.04 33.25
N ILE A 129 1.03 16.22 32.69
CA ILE A 129 0.37 15.20 31.87
C ILE A 129 0.20 15.72 30.45
N PHE A 130 0.81 15.03 29.49
CA PHE A 130 0.61 15.29 28.06
C PHE A 130 -0.18 14.16 27.42
N SER A 131 -1.19 14.51 26.63
CA SER A 131 -2.00 13.56 25.88
C SER A 131 -1.52 13.47 24.43
N GLN A 132 -1.25 12.27 23.96
CA GLN A 132 -1.00 11.99 22.56
C GLN A 132 -2.10 11.06 22.03
N CYS A 133 -2.77 11.47 20.95
CA CYS A 133 -3.79 10.65 20.31
C CYS A 133 -3.42 10.30 18.88
N CYS A 134 -3.89 9.14 18.42
CA CYS A 134 -3.71 8.66 17.06
C CYS A 134 -4.93 7.81 16.63
N PHE A 135 -5.13 7.64 15.33
CA PHE A 135 -6.42 7.20 14.76
C PHE A 135 -6.32 5.91 13.93
N LEU A 136 -5.21 5.18 14.05
CA LEU A 136 -4.97 3.93 13.34
C LEU A 136 -4.87 2.77 14.31
N ASP A 137 -5.20 1.57 13.86
CA ASP A 137 -5.12 0.37 14.68
C ASP A 137 -3.72 0.22 15.29
N PHE A 138 -3.67 0.02 16.61
CA PHE A 138 -2.45 -0.17 17.40
C PHE A 138 -1.40 0.94 17.23
N CYS A 139 -1.79 2.14 16.81
CA CYS A 139 -0.85 3.26 16.66
C CYS A 139 -0.21 3.68 17.99
N ASN A 140 -0.87 3.40 19.11
CA ASN A 140 -0.38 3.65 20.46
C ASN A 140 0.35 2.45 21.09
N ASP A 141 0.62 1.38 20.34
CA ASP A 141 1.47 0.28 20.79
C ASP A 141 2.92 0.76 20.95
N PRO A 142 3.65 0.36 22.01
CA PRO A 142 5.03 0.77 22.24
C PRO A 142 5.97 0.60 21.04
N GLN A 143 5.77 -0.44 20.22
CA GLN A 143 6.58 -0.68 19.01
C GLN A 143 6.23 0.29 17.87
N ASN A 144 5.00 0.81 17.87
CA ASN A 144 4.45 1.62 16.80
C ASN A 144 4.52 3.12 17.08
N ARG A 145 4.56 3.55 18.35
CA ARG A 145 4.45 4.98 18.74
C ARG A 145 5.44 5.88 18.02
N GLY A 146 6.66 5.42 17.77
CA GLY A 146 7.69 6.19 17.06
C GLY A 146 7.35 6.51 15.60
N HIS A 147 6.50 5.70 14.96
CA HIS A 147 6.11 5.87 13.55
C HIS A 147 4.94 6.84 13.37
N TYR A 148 4.19 7.11 14.42
CA TYR A 148 2.99 7.95 14.40
C TYR A 148 3.18 9.28 15.16
N ILE A 149 4.44 9.67 15.38
CA ILE A 149 4.82 11.01 15.84
C ILE A 149 4.82 11.92 14.61
N SER A 150 3.84 12.81 14.49
CA SER A 150 3.87 13.97 13.59
C SER A 150 3.94 15.25 14.42
#